data_AF-A0A1H4XEE6-F1
#
_entry.id   AF-A0A1H4XEE6-F1
#
_cell.length_a   1.000
_cell.length_b   1.000
_cell.length_c   1.000
_cell.angle_alpha   90.00
_cell.angle_beta   90.00
_cell.angle_gamma   90.00
#
_symmetry.space_group_name_H-M   'P 1'
#
loop_
_entity.id
_entity.type
_entity.pdbx_description
1 polymer ?
#
loop_
_entity_poly.entity_id
_entity_poly.type
_entity_poly.pdbx_seq_one_letter_code
_entity_poly.pdbx_strand_id
1 'polypeptide(L)'
;MQVTSTPPATGAGTPSSSPASSPTVNYNQFLQLLIAEMKHQDPTSPMDPTQSISQLASFSQVEQQVQTNSKLSAMLTSSALSQADSIIGHTLTSADGSVTGKVTSVTVTSSGSTASLVGGKTIALDSGVTIS
;
A
#
# COMPACT_ATOMS: atom_id res chain seq x y z
N MET A 1 54.68 16.16 15.94
CA MET A 1 53.92 15.68 14.76
C MET A 1 52.45 15.95 15.01
N GLN A 2 51.88 16.95 14.35
CA GLN A 2 50.43 17.06 14.11
C GLN A 2 50.17 16.57 12.69
N VAL A 3 49.20 15.70 12.50
CA VAL A 3 48.49 15.56 11.24
C VAL A 3 47.00 15.39 11.53
N THR A 4 46.27 16.32 10.92
CA THR A 4 44.83 16.39 10.72
C THR A 4 44.32 15.23 9.85
N SER A 5 43.05 14.84 10.04
CA SER A 5 42.16 14.44 8.94
C SER A 5 40.71 14.33 9.41
N THR A 6 39.94 15.36 9.07
CA THR A 6 38.47 15.33 8.94
C THR A 6 38.07 14.52 7.70
N PRO A 7 36.93 13.80 7.76
CA PRO A 7 35.97 13.89 6.66
C PRO A 7 34.52 14.17 7.16
N PRO A 8 33.68 14.85 6.35
CA PRO A 8 32.30 15.15 6.69
C PRO A 8 31.37 14.00 6.24
N ALA A 9 30.34 13.68 7.04
CA ALA A 9 29.27 12.79 6.59
C ALA A 9 27.92 13.27 7.14
N THR A 10 27.28 14.12 6.34
CA THR A 10 25.84 14.11 6.02
C THR A 10 24.91 13.54 7.10
N GLY A 11 24.56 14.39 8.07
CA GLY A 11 23.34 14.20 8.85
C GLY A 11 22.14 14.42 7.93
N ALA A 12 21.55 13.33 7.47
CA ALA A 12 20.36 13.30 6.64
C ALA A 12 19.24 14.09 7.32
N GLY A 13 18.88 15.23 6.72
CA GLY A 13 17.62 15.90 7.02
C GLY A 13 16.49 14.91 6.76
N THR A 14 15.71 14.65 7.79
CA THR A 14 14.44 13.95 7.72
C THR A 14 13.65 14.52 6.54
N PRO A 15 13.30 13.74 5.50
CA PRO A 15 12.30 14.19 4.56
C PRO A 15 11.02 14.31 5.39
N SER A 16 10.65 15.55 5.72
CA SER A 16 9.34 15.85 6.24
C SER A 16 8.37 15.40 5.16
N SER A 17 7.72 14.27 5.41
CA SER A 17 6.62 13.75 4.61
C SER A 17 5.51 14.79 4.66
N SER A 18 5.59 15.79 3.78
CA SER A 18 4.45 16.64 3.49
C SER A 18 3.32 15.69 3.07
N PRO A 19 2.16 15.73 3.73
CA PRO A 19 1.07 14.84 3.35
C PRO A 19 0.76 15.15 1.89
N ALA A 20 0.82 14.12 1.05
CA ALA A 20 0.47 14.21 -0.34
C ALA A 20 -0.89 14.90 -0.43
N SER A 21 -0.88 16.17 -0.86
CA SER A 21 -2.08 16.94 -1.16
C SER A 21 -2.91 16.08 -2.09
N SER A 22 -4.09 15.64 -1.62
CA SER A 22 -4.92 14.72 -2.40
C SER A 22 -5.07 15.23 -3.84
N PRO A 23 -5.00 14.35 -4.85
CA PRO A 23 -5.06 14.75 -6.27
C PRO A 23 -6.31 15.57 -6.62
N THR A 24 -7.40 15.42 -5.86
CA THR A 24 -8.60 16.28 -5.92
C THR A 24 -8.33 17.76 -5.63
N VAL A 25 -7.38 18.06 -4.74
CA VAL A 25 -6.93 19.44 -4.43
C VAL A 25 -6.11 20.02 -5.59
N ASN A 26 -5.42 19.16 -6.37
CA ASN A 26 -4.65 19.58 -7.54
C ASN A 26 -5.57 19.89 -8.74
N TYR A 27 -6.61 19.08 -8.96
CA TYR A 27 -7.60 19.30 -10.01
C TYR A 27 -8.36 20.63 -9.88
N ASN A 28 -8.85 20.96 -8.68
CA ASN A 28 -9.58 22.22 -8.45
C ASN A 28 -8.67 23.47 -8.56
N GLN A 29 -7.41 23.38 -8.11
CA GLN A 29 -6.46 24.48 -8.30
C GLN A 29 -6.07 24.66 -9.78
N PHE A 30 -5.97 23.56 -10.54
CA PHE A 30 -5.73 23.62 -11.97
C PHE A 30 -6.93 24.19 -12.75
N LEU A 31 -8.17 23.81 -12.41
CA LEU A 31 -9.37 24.42 -12.99
C LEU A 31 -9.49 25.91 -12.64
N GLN A 32 -9.08 26.32 -11.44
CA GLN A 32 -9.00 27.75 -11.08
C GLN A 32 -7.96 28.49 -11.91
N LEU A 33 -6.78 27.88 -12.14
CA LEU A 33 -5.78 28.44 -13.05
C LEU A 33 -6.32 28.53 -14.50
N LEU A 34 -7.00 27.50 -14.99
CA LEU A 34 -7.62 27.45 -16.32
C LEU A 34 -8.65 28.57 -16.51
N ILE A 35 -9.50 28.80 -15.51
CA ILE A 35 -10.50 29.88 -15.53
C ILE A 35 -9.82 31.25 -15.45
N ALA A 36 -8.71 31.36 -14.71
CA ALA A 36 -7.93 32.59 -14.63
C ALA A 36 -7.21 32.92 -15.95
N GLU A 37 -6.70 31.92 -16.67
CA GLU A 37 -6.10 32.08 -17.99
C GLU A 37 -7.15 32.38 -19.08
N MET A 38 -8.32 31.72 -19.07
CA MET A 38 -9.42 32.05 -20.00
C MET A 38 -9.93 33.49 -19.85
N LYS A 39 -9.82 34.09 -18.66
CA LYS A 39 -10.14 35.51 -18.46
C LYS A 39 -9.10 36.48 -19.04
N HIS A 40 -7.90 36.01 -19.39
CA HIS A 40 -6.77 36.84 -19.84
C HIS A 40 -6.19 36.45 -21.22
N GLN A 41 -6.64 35.37 -21.86
CA GLN A 41 -6.17 34.94 -23.18
C GLN A 41 -6.88 35.69 -24.31
N ASP A 42 -6.09 36.22 -25.24
CA ASP A 42 -6.55 36.83 -26.49
C ASP A 42 -7.19 35.76 -27.40
N PRO A 43 -8.40 35.98 -27.97
CA PRO A 43 -9.22 34.96 -28.64
C PRO A 43 -8.61 34.28 -29.87
N THR A 44 -7.42 34.67 -30.35
CA THR A 44 -6.88 34.25 -31.65
C THR A 44 -5.91 33.06 -31.63
N SER A 45 -5.60 32.46 -30.48
CA SER A 45 -4.80 31.23 -30.42
C SER A 45 -5.13 30.37 -29.19
N PRO A 46 -6.16 29.51 -29.27
CA PRO A 46 -6.39 28.52 -28.24
C PRO A 46 -5.28 27.47 -28.32
N MET A 47 -4.23 27.62 -27.53
CA MET A 47 -3.42 26.47 -27.12
C MET A 47 -4.36 25.53 -26.36
N ASP A 48 -4.58 24.32 -26.87
CA ASP A 48 -5.63 23.37 -26.46
C ASP A 48 -5.32 22.80 -25.06
N PRO A 49 -5.80 23.42 -23.95
CA PRO A 49 -5.46 22.99 -22.59
C PRO A 49 -6.16 21.64 -22.28
N THR A 50 -7.18 21.33 -23.07
CA THR A 50 -8.02 20.14 -23.05
C THR A 50 -7.20 18.86 -23.19
N GLN A 51 -6.08 18.88 -23.91
CA GLN A 51 -5.22 17.70 -24.08
C GLN A 51 -4.44 17.38 -22.79
N SER A 52 -3.95 18.40 -22.07
CA SER A 52 -3.33 18.23 -20.75
C SER A 52 -4.34 17.85 -19.66
N ILE A 53 -5.55 18.42 -19.69
CA ILE A 53 -6.68 17.98 -18.84
C ILE A 53 -6.99 16.51 -19.07
N SER A 54 -7.04 16.06 -20.32
CA SER A 54 -7.37 14.67 -20.66
C SER A 54 -6.32 13.71 -20.12
N GLN A 55 -5.03 14.07 -20.20
CA GLN A 55 -3.94 13.28 -19.65
C GLN A 55 -3.97 13.25 -18.11
N LEU A 56 -4.28 14.38 -17.46
CA LEU A 56 -4.34 14.48 -15.99
C LEU A 56 -5.57 13.77 -15.41
N ALA A 57 -6.71 13.84 -16.09
CA ALA A 57 -7.90 13.07 -15.75
C ALA A 57 -7.62 11.56 -15.87
N SER A 58 -6.92 11.14 -16.93
CA SER A 58 -6.49 9.75 -17.11
C SER A 58 -5.58 9.29 -15.97
N PHE A 59 -4.60 10.13 -15.59
CA PHE A 59 -3.71 9.82 -14.47
C PHE A 59 -4.45 9.74 -13.13
N SER A 60 -5.37 10.68 -12.87
CA SER A 60 -6.19 10.68 -11.65
C SER A 60 -7.06 9.43 -11.55
N GLN A 61 -7.58 8.95 -12.67
CA GLN A 61 -8.38 7.72 -12.71
C GLN A 61 -7.53 6.47 -12.44
N VAL A 62 -6.31 6.40 -12.98
CA VAL A 62 -5.36 5.32 -12.66
C VAL A 62 -4.99 5.35 -11.18
N GLU A 63 -4.70 6.53 -10.63
CA GLU A 63 -4.34 6.66 -9.21
C GLU A 63 -5.52 6.27 -8.31
N GLN A 64 -6.74 6.67 -8.65
CA GLN A 64 -7.95 6.27 -7.95
C GLN A 64 -8.14 4.73 -7.99
N GLN A 65 -7.81 4.09 -9.12
CA GLN A 65 -7.84 2.63 -9.25
C GLN A 65 -6.76 1.97 -8.38
N VAL A 66 -5.54 2.50 -8.36
CA VAL A 66 -4.46 2.04 -7.47
C VAL A 66 -4.87 2.15 -6.00
N GLN A 67 -5.45 3.29 -5.60
CA GLN A 67 -5.94 3.49 -4.23
C GLN A 67 -7.07 2.54 -3.87
N THR A 68 -7.97 2.27 -4.81
CA THR A 68 -9.06 1.30 -4.62
C THR A 68 -8.50 -0.12 -4.45
N ASN A 69 -7.56 -0.52 -5.29
CA ASN A 69 -6.88 -1.82 -5.16
C ASN A 69 -6.13 -1.94 -3.83
N SER A 70 -5.45 -0.88 -3.38
CA SER A 70 -4.77 -0.86 -2.08
C SER A 70 -5.75 -1.06 -0.92
N LYS A 71 -6.91 -0.36 -0.96
CA LYS A 71 -7.97 -0.54 0.05
C LYS A 71 -8.57 -1.95 0.02
N LEU A 72 -8.79 -2.52 -1.17
CA LEU A 72 -9.28 -3.89 -1.32
C LEU A 72 -8.28 -4.91 -0.73
N SER A 73 -6.99 -4.75 -1.01
CA SER A 73 -5.94 -5.57 -0.39
C SER A 73 -5.94 -5.46 1.13
N ALA A 74 -6.07 -4.25 1.67
CA ALA A 74 -6.15 -4.04 3.12
C ALA A 74 -7.40 -4.70 3.74
N MET A 75 -8.56 -4.63 3.06
CA MET A 75 -9.76 -5.35 3.49
C MET A 75 -9.57 -6.87 3.47
N LEU A 76 -8.94 -7.40 2.42
CA LEU A 76 -8.66 -8.83 2.32
C LEU A 76 -7.73 -9.28 3.46
N THR A 77 -6.69 -8.52 3.76
CA THR A 77 -5.80 -8.78 4.91
C THR A 77 -6.56 -8.73 6.23
N SER A 78 -7.44 -7.75 6.42
CA SER A 78 -8.27 -7.66 7.64
C SER A 78 -9.23 -8.85 7.78
N SER A 79 -9.82 -9.30 6.68
CA SER A 79 -10.70 -10.48 6.65
C SER A 79 -9.92 -11.76 6.98
N ALA A 80 -8.74 -11.94 6.36
CA ALA A 80 -7.86 -13.06 6.65
C ALA A 80 -7.38 -13.06 8.11
N LEU A 81 -7.09 -11.90 8.68
CA LEU A 81 -6.71 -11.77 10.09
C LEU A 81 -7.88 -12.10 11.03
N SER A 82 -9.11 -11.74 10.66
CA SER A 82 -10.31 -12.09 11.45
C SER A 82 -10.56 -13.61 11.44
N GLN A 83 -10.36 -14.27 10.29
CA GLN A 83 -10.40 -15.73 10.20
C GLN A 83 -9.25 -16.38 10.97
N ALA A 84 -8.07 -15.74 10.94
CA ALA A 84 -6.91 -16.19 11.69
C ALA A 84 -7.16 -16.17 13.21
N ASP A 85 -7.81 -15.14 13.73
CA ASP A 85 -8.18 -15.05 15.15
C ASP A 85 -9.06 -16.23 15.58
N SER A 86 -9.98 -16.66 14.70
CA SER A 86 -10.84 -17.82 14.96
C SER A 86 -10.10 -19.17 14.97
N ILE A 87 -8.89 -19.26 14.41
CA ILE A 87 -8.09 -20.50 14.44
C ILE A 87 -6.96 -20.46 15.49
N ILE A 88 -6.64 -19.28 16.03
CA ILE A 88 -5.69 -19.17 17.15
C ILE A 88 -6.23 -20.00 18.32
N GLY A 89 -5.37 -20.84 18.90
CA GLY A 89 -5.75 -21.70 19.99
C GLY A 89 -6.46 -23.01 19.61
N HIS A 90 -6.85 -23.20 18.35
CA HIS A 90 -7.27 -24.50 17.82
C HIS A 90 -6.07 -25.36 17.41
N THR A 91 -6.30 -26.65 17.18
CA THR A 91 -5.29 -27.59 16.71
C THR A 91 -5.34 -27.63 15.18
N LEU A 92 -4.21 -27.37 14.54
CA LEU A 92 -4.06 -27.56 13.09
C LEU A 92 -3.35 -28.87 12.81
N THR A 93 -3.84 -29.59 11.82
CA THR A 93 -3.14 -30.74 11.23
C THR A 93 -2.83 -30.46 9.76
N SER A 94 -1.55 -30.61 9.39
CA SER A 94 -1.06 -30.45 8.03
C SER A 94 -1.76 -31.43 7.06
N ALA A 95 -1.80 -31.10 5.77
CA ALA A 95 -2.44 -31.93 4.74
C ALA A 95 -1.90 -33.37 4.66
N ASP A 96 -0.62 -33.57 5.02
CA ASP A 96 0.04 -34.88 5.06
C ASP A 96 -0.15 -35.63 6.40
N GLY A 97 -0.80 -35.02 7.40
CA GLY A 97 -0.96 -35.58 8.74
C GLY A 97 0.32 -35.59 9.60
N SER A 98 1.49 -35.34 9.01
CA SER A 98 2.80 -35.39 9.68
C SER A 98 3.04 -34.31 10.74
N VAL A 99 2.26 -33.24 10.76
CA VAL A 99 2.40 -32.15 11.74
C VAL A 99 1.03 -31.81 12.30
N THR A 100 0.87 -31.98 13.62
CA THR A 100 -0.30 -31.53 14.37
C THR A 100 0.14 -30.67 15.56
N GLY A 101 -0.60 -29.62 15.87
CA GLY A 101 -0.34 -28.81 17.05
C GLY A 101 -1.20 -27.57 17.19
N LYS A 102 -1.20 -26.99 18.38
CA LYS A 102 -2.02 -25.82 18.72
C LYS A 102 -1.45 -24.57 18.07
N VAL A 103 -2.29 -23.76 17.44
CA VAL A 103 -1.89 -22.50 16.81
C VAL A 103 -1.59 -21.45 17.88
N THR A 104 -0.44 -20.81 17.77
CA THR A 104 -0.01 -19.72 18.65
C THR A 104 -0.10 -18.36 17.97
N SER A 105 0.20 -18.30 16.68
CA SER A 105 0.07 -17.07 15.88
C SER A 105 -0.18 -17.41 14.41
N VAL A 106 -0.73 -16.45 13.68
CA VAL A 106 -0.91 -16.53 12.22
C VAL A 106 -0.34 -15.28 11.61
N THR A 107 0.42 -15.45 10.54
CA THR A 107 1.01 -14.36 9.76
C THR A 107 0.37 -14.35 8.39
N VAL A 108 -0.25 -13.24 8.03
CA VAL A 108 -0.83 -13.01 6.70
C VAL A 108 0.18 -12.21 5.89
N THR A 109 0.68 -12.78 4.81
CA THR A 109 1.59 -12.12 3.86
C THR A 109 0.92 -12.01 2.50
N SER A 110 1.50 -11.20 1.61
CA SER A 110 1.04 -11.07 0.22
C SER A 110 1.04 -12.40 -0.56
N SER A 111 1.82 -13.38 -0.10
CA SER A 111 1.96 -14.70 -0.72
C SER A 111 1.08 -15.78 -0.09
N GLY A 112 0.31 -15.44 0.95
CA GLY A 112 -0.56 -16.37 1.65
C GLY A 112 -0.46 -16.26 3.17
N SER A 113 -1.23 -17.09 3.85
CA SER A 113 -1.33 -17.13 5.32
C SER A 113 -0.52 -18.31 5.87
N THR A 114 0.28 -18.10 6.90
CA THR A 114 1.02 -19.16 7.61
C THR A 114 0.68 -19.16 9.09
N ALA A 115 0.41 -20.34 9.65
CA ALA A 115 0.18 -20.54 11.08
C ALA A 115 1.45 -21.06 11.76
N SER A 116 1.79 -20.49 12.92
CA SER A 116 2.85 -20.98 13.79
C SER A 116 2.25 -21.81 14.93
N LEU A 117 2.71 -23.04 15.07
CA LEU A 117 2.25 -23.99 16.08
C LEU A 117 3.12 -23.90 17.34
N VAL A 118 2.56 -24.36 18.46
CA VAL A 118 3.28 -24.62 19.71
C VAL A 118 4.45 -25.56 19.41
N GLY A 119 5.68 -25.10 19.65
CA GLY A 119 6.91 -25.82 19.27
C GLY A 119 7.67 -25.20 18.09
N GLY A 120 7.21 -24.06 17.56
CA GLY A 120 7.95 -23.28 16.56
C GLY A 120 7.85 -23.81 15.12
N LYS A 121 6.98 -24.80 14.89
CA LYS A 121 6.74 -25.38 13.56
C LYS A 121 5.69 -24.54 12.83
N THR A 122 5.97 -24.15 11.60
CA THR A 122 5.07 -23.36 10.76
C THR A 122 4.37 -24.23 9.72
N ILE A 123 3.08 -23.98 9.50
CA ILE A 123 2.25 -24.62 8.49
C ILE A 123 1.65 -23.53 7.59
N ALA A 124 1.76 -23.69 6.27
CA ALA A 124 1.03 -22.85 5.33
C ALA A 124 -0.46 -23.22 5.35
N LEU A 125 -1.34 -22.22 5.50
CA LEU A 125 -2.78 -22.39 5.44
C LEU A 125 -3.19 -22.49 3.96
N ASP A 126 -2.96 -23.67 3.37
CA ASP A 126 -3.38 -24.02 2.01
C ASP A 126 -4.43 -25.15 2.06
N SER A 127 -4.84 -25.61 0.88
CA SER A 127 -5.81 -26.69 0.71
C SER A 127 -5.32 -27.97 1.40
N GLY A 128 -6.20 -28.59 2.19
CA GLY A 128 -5.95 -29.87 2.87
C GLY A 128 -5.57 -29.74 4.35
N VAL A 129 -5.34 -28.53 4.87
CA VAL A 129 -5.16 -28.33 6.32
C VAL A 129 -6.49 -28.48 7.06
N THR A 130 -6.49 -29.22 8.17
CA THR A 130 -7.70 -29.43 9.01
C THR A 130 -7.56 -28.72 10.37
N ILE A 131 -8.67 -28.16 10.87
CA ILE A 131 -8.77 -27.43 12.14
C ILE A 131 -9.68 -28.24 13.08
N SER A 132 -9.22 -28.53 14.30
CA SER A 132 -9.98 -29.23 15.35
C SER A 132 -9.77 -28.67 16.75
#